data_AF-A0A7C2S0D9-F1
#
_entry.id   AF-A0A7C2S0D9-F1
#
_cell.length_a   1.000
_cell.length_b   1.000
_cell.length_c   1.000
_cell.angle_alpha   90.00
_cell.angle_beta   90.00
_cell.angle_gamma   90.00
#
_symmetry.space_group_name_H-M   'P 1'
#
loop_
_entity.id
_entity.type
_entity.pdbx_description
1 polymer ?
#
loop_
_entity_poly.entity_id
_entity_poly.type
_entity_poly.pdbx_seq_one_letter_code
_entity_poly.pdbx_strand_id
1 'polypeptide(L)'
;MSKYKSWFQCINEECRETYQLNEIIYRCRKCGNLLEVMHDLETLREKTAEEWKDLFDNRYRRQIWPYGSSVWGKKEWVCPYVEDENVVSMYEGATNLFWAERFGKQVGI
;
A
#
# COMPACT_ATOMS: atom_id res chain seq x y z
N MET A 1 -5.18 17.66 -0.77
CA MET A 1 -4.15 17.04 0.11
C MET A 1 -4.80 15.95 0.93
N SER A 2 -4.31 14.72 0.80
CA SER A 2 -4.83 13.56 1.54
C SER A 2 -4.64 13.70 3.05
N LYS A 3 -5.61 13.22 3.82
CA LYS A 3 -5.53 13.12 5.29
C LYS A 3 -4.49 12.07 5.72
N TYR A 4 -4.35 11.00 4.93
CA TYR A 4 -3.47 9.89 5.25
C TYR A 4 -2.01 10.23 4.96
N LYS A 5 -1.11 9.69 5.78
CA LYS A 5 0.31 10.01 5.73
C LYS A 5 1.18 8.76 5.65
N SER A 6 2.32 8.92 4.98
CA SER A 6 3.38 7.92 4.90
C SER A 6 4.76 8.59 4.79
N TRP A 7 5.80 7.90 5.22
CA TRP A 7 7.18 8.42 5.23
C TRP A 7 8.17 7.27 5.10
N PHE A 8 9.42 7.58 4.74
CA PHE A 8 10.51 6.62 4.91
C PHE A 8 10.98 6.66 6.36
N GLN A 9 11.15 5.49 6.98
CA GLN A 9 11.73 5.35 8.32
C GLN A 9 12.93 4.41 8.28
N CYS A 10 13.98 4.75 9.01
CA CYS A 10 15.10 3.85 9.24
C CYS A 10 14.66 2.60 10.01
N ILE A 11 15.00 1.43 9.48
CA ILE A 11 14.66 0.12 10.09
C ILE A 11 15.40 -0.15 11.40
N ASN A 12 16.50 0.56 11.66
CA ASN A 12 17.19 0.49 12.95
C ASN A 12 16.34 1.16 14.03
N GLU A 13 15.87 0.37 15.00
CA GLU A 13 15.00 0.76 16.11
C GLU A 13 15.60 1.83 17.03
N GLU A 14 16.93 1.92 17.14
CA GLU A 14 17.59 2.97 17.92
C GLU A 14 17.69 4.29 17.12
N CYS A 15 17.68 4.19 15.79
CA CYS A 15 17.88 5.34 14.91
C CYS A 15 16.56 6.03 14.57
N ARG A 16 15.59 5.28 14.04
CA ARG A 16 14.24 5.70 13.60
C ARG A 16 14.13 7.04 12.86
N GLU A 17 15.21 7.46 12.20
CA GLU A 17 15.23 8.70 11.43
C GLU A 17 14.17 8.63 10.32
N THR A 18 13.44 9.72 10.10
CA THR A 18 12.35 9.79 9.12
C THR A 18 12.66 10.74 7.99
N TYR A 19 12.15 10.42 6.80
CA TYR A 19 12.34 11.22 5.58
C TYR A 19 11.04 11.29 4.77
N GLN A 20 10.88 12.32 3.96
CA GLN A 20 9.71 12.45 3.09
C GLN A 20 9.78 11.45 1.93
N LEU A 21 8.64 10.95 1.46
CA LEU A 21 8.60 9.96 0.37
C LEU A 21 9.06 10.50 -0.99
N ASN A 22 9.04 11.82 -1.19
CA ASN A 22 9.55 12.48 -2.39
C ASN A 22 11.06 12.78 -2.33
N GLU A 23 11.74 12.36 -1.26
CA GLU A 23 13.18 12.50 -1.14
C GLU A 23 13.91 11.38 -1.89
N ILE A 24 14.92 11.74 -2.68
CA ILE A 24 15.80 10.75 -3.33
C ILE A 24 16.81 10.25 -2.29
N ILE A 25 16.44 9.18 -1.58
CA ILE A 25 17.25 8.57 -0.52
C ILE A 25 17.16 7.04 -0.60
N TYR A 26 18.31 6.38 -0.45
CA TYR A 26 18.41 4.91 -0.55
C TYR A 26 18.87 4.25 0.76
N ARG A 27 19.50 5.02 1.65
CA ARG A 27 19.99 4.60 2.96
C ARG A 27 19.81 5.73 3.95
N CYS A 28 19.56 5.38 5.21
CA CYS A 28 19.49 6.33 6.31
C CYS A 28 20.76 7.18 6.38
N ARG A 29 20.62 8.51 6.31
CA ARG A 29 21.75 9.46 6.37
C ARG A 29 22.50 9.39 7.71
N LYS A 30 21.83 8.94 8.78
CA LYS A 30 22.38 8.91 10.14
C LYS A 30 23.19 7.65 10.44
N CYS A 31 22.77 6.48 9.94
CA CYS A 31 23.43 5.20 10.28
C CYS A 31 23.69 4.25 9.09
N GLY A 32 23.34 4.62 7.86
CA GLY A 32 23.58 3.82 6.66
C GLY A 32 22.68 2.59 6.47
N ASN A 33 21.77 2.31 7.41
CA ASN A 33 20.79 1.23 7.29
C ASN A 33 19.73 1.49 6.22
N LEU A 34 18.97 0.44 5.88
CA LEU A 34 17.85 0.52 4.95
C LEU A 34 16.69 1.33 5.53
N LEU A 35 15.80 1.74 4.64
CA LEU A 35 14.58 2.46 4.96
C LEU A 35 13.38 1.58 4.61
N GLU A 36 12.31 1.70 5.38
CA GLU A 36 11.00 1.13 5.09
C GLU A 36 9.97 2.24 4.92
N VAL A 37 8.89 1.98 4.19
CA VAL A 37 7.75 2.91 4.12
C VAL A 37 6.84 2.64 5.31
N MET A 38 6.60 3.68 6.10
CA MET A 38 5.71 3.65 7.25
C MET A 38 4.45 4.46 6.95
N HIS A 39 3.34 4.08 7.59
CA HIS A 39 2.05 4.78 7.51
C HIS A 39 1.63 5.30 8.89
N ASP A 40 0.86 6.39 8.90
CA ASP A 40 0.20 6.89 10.10
C ASP A 40 -0.97 5.96 10.49
N LEU A 41 -0.66 4.96 11.31
CA LEU A 41 -1.63 3.97 11.75
C LEU A 41 -2.73 4.58 12.63
N GLU A 42 -2.46 5.65 13.38
CA GLU A 42 -3.48 6.30 14.19
C GLU A 42 -4.54 6.94 13.29
N THR A 43 -4.11 7.68 12.27
CA THR A 43 -5.02 8.27 11.27
C THR A 43 -5.81 7.18 10.51
N LEU A 44 -5.17 6.05 10.18
CA LEU A 44 -5.85 4.95 9.48
C LEU A 44 -6.91 4.25 10.35
N ARG A 45 -6.69 4.16 11.67
CA ARG A 45 -7.61 3.55 12.64
C ARG A 45 -8.87 4.37 12.89
N GLU A 46 -8.88 5.65 12.54
CA GLU A 46 -10.08 6.48 12.62
C GLU A 46 -11.20 5.96 11.71
N LYS A 47 -10.85 5.22 10.65
CA LYS A 47 -11.80 4.51 9.80
C LYS A 47 -11.89 3.05 10.24
N THR A 48 -13.11 2.58 10.50
CA THR A 48 -13.35 1.23 11.01
C THR A 48 -13.00 0.16 9.96
N ALA A 49 -12.79 -1.07 10.43
CA ALA A 49 -12.50 -2.20 9.56
C ALA A 49 -13.60 -2.44 8.51
N GLU A 50 -14.86 -2.25 8.90
CA GLU A 50 -15.98 -2.44 7.97
C GLU A 50 -16.00 -1.37 6.88
N GLU A 51 -15.80 -0.11 7.25
CA GLU A 51 -15.71 0.97 6.27
C GLU A 51 -14.51 0.81 5.31
N TRP A 52 -13.40 0.23 5.76
CA TRP A 52 -12.28 -0.10 4.88
C TRP A 52 -12.64 -1.21 3.89
N LYS A 53 -13.28 -2.29 4.35
CA LYS A 53 -13.74 -3.37 3.48
C LYS A 53 -14.73 -2.83 2.43
N ASP A 54 -15.74 -2.09 2.87
CA ASP A 54 -16.73 -1.47 1.98
C ASP A 54 -16.06 -0.59 0.92
N LEU A 55 -15.11 0.26 1.33
CA LEU A 55 -14.36 1.11 0.40
C LEU A 55 -13.60 0.28 -0.65
N PHE A 56 -12.91 -0.77 -0.21
CA PHE A 56 -12.08 -1.61 -1.07
C PHE A 56 -12.90 -2.50 -2.00
N ASP A 57 -14.03 -3.01 -1.54
CA ASP A 57 -14.95 -3.83 -2.32
C ASP A 57 -15.69 -2.99 -3.35
N ASN A 58 -16.09 -1.76 -3.00
CA ASN A 58 -16.72 -0.83 -3.94
C ASN A 58 -15.80 -0.48 -5.12
N ARG A 59 -14.48 -0.51 -4.92
CA ARG A 59 -13.47 -0.26 -5.95
C ARG A 59 -13.07 -1.52 -6.72
N TYR A 60 -13.27 -2.70 -6.15
CA TYR A 60 -12.80 -3.96 -6.72
C TYR A 60 -13.43 -4.22 -8.09
N ARG A 61 -12.57 -4.46 -9.11
CA ARG A 61 -12.95 -4.71 -10.51
C ARG A 61 -13.86 -3.63 -11.12
N ARG A 62 -13.73 -2.37 -10.67
CA ARG A 62 -14.35 -1.21 -11.32
C ARG A 62 -13.37 -0.55 -12.29
N GLN A 63 -13.89 0.25 -13.22
CA GLN A 63 -13.09 1.01 -14.18
C GLN A 63 -13.06 2.51 -13.83
N ILE A 64 -12.95 2.82 -12.54
CA ILE A 64 -12.83 4.21 -12.06
C ILE A 64 -11.33 4.50 -11.89
N TRP A 65 -10.83 5.53 -12.56
CA TRP A 65 -9.44 5.94 -12.42
C TRP A 65 -9.18 6.59 -11.05
N PRO A 66 -8.05 6.32 -10.37
CA PRO A 66 -7.04 5.28 -10.63
C PRO A 66 -7.39 3.91 -9.98
N TYR A 67 -8.51 3.84 -9.27
CA TYR A 67 -8.93 2.73 -8.40
C TYR A 67 -9.20 1.39 -9.10
N GLY A 68 -9.18 1.33 -10.44
CA GLY A 68 -9.30 0.09 -11.20
C GLY A 68 -8.10 -0.86 -11.04
N SER A 69 -6.91 -0.33 -10.74
CA SER A 69 -5.77 -1.15 -10.26
C SER A 69 -6.04 -1.66 -8.86
N SER A 70 -5.65 -2.89 -8.54
CA SER A 70 -5.74 -3.36 -7.14
C SER A 70 -4.69 -2.77 -6.22
N VAL A 71 -3.62 -2.19 -6.78
CA VAL A 71 -2.67 -1.37 -6.01
C VAL A 71 -3.34 -0.05 -5.66
N TRP A 72 -3.78 0.70 -6.67
CA TRP A 72 -4.35 2.04 -6.49
C TRP A 72 -5.77 2.03 -5.91
N GLY A 73 -6.50 0.91 -5.99
CA GLY A 73 -7.75 0.71 -5.27
C GLY A 73 -7.59 0.82 -3.75
N LYS A 74 -6.36 0.67 -3.25
CA LYS A 74 -5.96 0.82 -1.84
C LYS A 74 -5.01 2.02 -1.67
N LYS A 75 -5.12 3.06 -2.51
CA LYS A 75 -4.24 4.25 -2.55
C LYS A 75 -3.90 4.82 -1.17
N GLU A 76 -4.88 4.86 -0.27
CA GLU A 76 -4.74 5.34 1.11
C GLU A 76 -3.67 4.56 1.91
N TRP A 77 -3.51 3.27 1.62
CA TRP A 77 -2.56 2.34 2.24
C TRP A 77 -1.30 2.13 1.39
N VAL A 78 -1.15 2.83 0.27
CA VAL A 78 -0.01 2.68 -0.66
C VAL A 78 0.79 3.97 -0.74
N CYS A 79 0.22 5.00 -1.37
CA CYS A 79 0.87 6.30 -1.51
C CYS A 79 -0.19 7.41 -1.51
N PRO A 80 -0.64 7.85 -0.33
CA PRO A 80 -1.76 8.76 -0.20
C PRO A 80 -1.53 10.16 -0.79
N TYR A 81 -0.27 10.55 -1.04
CA TYR A 81 0.08 11.89 -1.52
C TYR A 81 0.07 12.05 -3.04
N VAL A 82 0.15 10.94 -3.80
CA VAL A 82 0.17 11.01 -5.26
C VAL A 82 -1.19 11.47 -5.73
N GLU A 83 -1.29 12.60 -6.41
CA GLU A 83 -2.55 13.04 -7.01
C GLU A 83 -2.97 12.07 -8.13
N ASP A 84 -4.28 11.91 -8.35
CA ASP A 84 -4.82 10.88 -9.27
C ASP A 84 -4.27 11.06 -10.71
N GLU A 85 -4.02 12.30 -11.14
CA GLU A 85 -3.47 12.63 -12.46
C GLU A 85 -1.99 12.20 -12.63
N ASN A 86 -1.27 11.98 -11.53
CA ASN A 86 0.13 11.57 -11.52
C ASN A 86 0.31 10.06 -11.37
N VAL A 87 -0.78 9.30 -11.24
CA VAL A 87 -0.73 7.85 -11.19
C VAL A 87 -0.34 7.30 -12.56
N VAL A 88 0.63 6.38 -12.57
CA VAL A 88 0.94 5.56 -13.75
C VAL A 88 0.53 4.14 -13.43
N SER A 89 -0.44 3.61 -14.17
CA SER A 89 -1.01 2.29 -13.92
C SER A 89 -1.48 1.64 -15.23
N MET A 90 -1.41 0.31 -15.27
CA MET A 90 -2.00 -0.52 -16.32
C MET A 90 -3.20 -1.32 -15.80
N TYR A 91 -3.80 -0.88 -14.69
CA TYR A 91 -4.82 -1.63 -13.94
C TYR A 91 -4.32 -3.01 -13.46
N GLU A 92 -3.05 -3.04 -13.04
CA GLU A 92 -2.41 -4.22 -12.49
C GLU A 92 -3.04 -4.72 -11.17
N GLY A 93 -2.74 -5.96 -10.83
CA GLY A 93 -3.34 -6.67 -9.69
C GLY A 93 -4.66 -7.34 -10.07
N ALA A 94 -5.53 -7.60 -9.07
CA ALA A 94 -6.71 -8.46 -9.20
C ALA A 94 -6.38 -9.84 -9.83
N THR A 95 -5.13 -10.29 -9.63
CA THR A 95 -4.59 -11.52 -10.18
C THR A 95 -5.43 -12.71 -9.73
N ASN A 96 -5.53 -13.72 -10.59
CA ASN A 96 -6.33 -14.90 -10.30
C ASN A 96 -5.90 -15.56 -8.98
N LEU A 97 -6.86 -15.73 -8.08
CA LEU A 97 -6.74 -16.64 -6.94
C LEU A 97 -7.21 -18.02 -7.41
N PHE A 98 -6.25 -18.85 -7.82
CA PHE A 98 -6.52 -20.16 -8.41
C PHE A 98 -6.88 -21.20 -7.35
N TRP A 99 -7.98 -21.93 -7.57
CA TRP A 99 -8.30 -23.09 -6.75
C TRP A 99 -7.64 -24.35 -7.32
N ALA A 100 -6.49 -24.73 -6.73
CA ALA A 100 -5.67 -25.86 -7.16
C ALA A 100 -6.20 -27.23 -6.70
N GLU A 101 -7.50 -27.48 -6.87
CA GLU A 101 -8.22 -28.62 -6.30
C GLU A 101 -7.53 -29.97 -6.56
N ARG A 102 -7.19 -30.25 -7.82
CA ARG A 102 -6.57 -31.52 -8.21
C ARG A 102 -5.21 -31.73 -7.55
N PHE A 103 -4.38 -30.70 -7.53
CA PHE A 103 -3.04 -30.81 -6.95
C PHE A 103 -3.10 -30.89 -5.43
N GLY A 104 -4.02 -30.15 -4.79
CA GLY A 104 -4.29 -30.26 -3.34
C GLY A 104 -4.57 -31.71 -2.93
N LYS A 105 -5.49 -32.37 -3.64
CA LYS A 105 -5.79 -33.80 -3.45
C LYS A 105 -4.57 -34.71 -3.62
N GLN A 106 -3.64 -34.39 -4.52
CA GLN A 106 -2.42 -35.19 -4.74
C GLN A 106 -1.39 -35.06 -3.61
N VAL A 107 -1.37 -33.92 -2.91
CA VAL A 107 -0.42 -33.65 -1.81
C VAL A 107 -1.04 -33.78 -0.41
N GLY A 108 -2.31 -34.19 -0.33
CA GLY A 108 -2.98 -34.49 0.93
C GLY A 108 -3.56 -33.28 1.67
N ILE A 109 -3.90 -32.20 0.95
CA ILE A 109 -4.61 -31.02 1.48
C ILE A 109 -5.97 -30.81 0.82
#